data_AF-A0A7S4KY50-F1
#
_entry.id   AF-A0A7S4KY50-F1
#
_cell.length_a   1.000
_cell.length_b   1.000
_cell.length_c   1.000
_cell.angle_alpha   90.00
_cell.angle_beta   90.00
_cell.angle_gamma   90.00
#
_symmetry.space_group_name_H-M   'P 1'
#
loop_
_entity.id
_entity.type
_entity.pdbx_description
1 polymer ?
#
loop_
_entity_poly.entity_id
_entity_poly.type
_entity_poly.pdbx_seq_one_letter_code
_entity_poly.pdbx_strand_id
1 'polypeptide(L)'
;MEEESHEGKKEGGEGREGGGGREEARGDEEEKKTGEGRSEMKKLLGKELELLAGGIERNAKAYCLWTHRLWTVDQLLALEDEEVLSKELSLCDSFLRADERNFHCWDYRLAIARRRQLTVEEELKFTTTKVNANFSNYSAWHHRSRFLSAMAAPQKGGGGEE
;
A
#
# COMPACT_ATOMS: atom_id res chain seq x y z
N MET A 1 -21.75 73.75 -56.89
CA MET A 1 -20.79 72.71 -56.47
C MET A 1 -21.61 71.45 -56.33
N GLU A 2 -21.44 70.59 -57.32
CA GLU A 2 -22.11 69.31 -57.48
C GLU A 2 -21.52 68.26 -56.53
N GLU A 3 -22.28 67.18 -56.43
CA GLU A 3 -22.12 65.98 -55.61
C GLU A 3 -20.79 65.25 -55.81
N GLU A 4 -20.32 64.53 -54.77
CA GLU A 4 -20.06 63.09 -54.93
C GLU A 4 -19.98 62.34 -53.59
N SER A 5 -20.58 61.16 -53.63
CA SER A 5 -20.75 60.09 -52.65
C SER A 5 -19.47 59.28 -52.41
N HIS A 6 -19.30 58.65 -51.24
CA HIS A 6 -19.18 57.17 -51.15
C HIS A 6 -19.08 56.61 -49.72
N GLU A 7 -19.74 55.48 -49.56
CA GLU A 7 -19.90 54.58 -48.40
C GLU A 7 -18.70 53.65 -48.12
N GLY A 8 -18.70 53.06 -46.91
CA GLY A 8 -18.07 51.79 -46.57
C GLY A 8 -16.77 51.93 -45.75
N LYS A 9 -16.47 51.12 -44.73
CA LYS A 9 -16.99 49.82 -44.30
C LYS A 9 -16.44 49.56 -42.87
N LYS A 10 -17.28 49.09 -41.95
CA LYS A 10 -16.86 48.55 -40.64
C LYS A 10 -16.35 47.14 -40.83
N GLU A 11 -15.16 46.82 -40.32
CA GLU A 11 -14.75 45.44 -40.07
C GLU A 11 -14.55 45.22 -38.58
N GLY A 12 -15.29 44.24 -38.05
CA GLY A 12 -14.98 43.58 -36.81
C GLY A 12 -14.17 42.32 -37.09
N GLY A 13 -13.37 41.90 -36.11
CA GLY A 13 -12.87 40.53 -35.96
C GLY A 13 -12.95 40.24 -34.46
N GLU A 14 -13.95 39.48 -34.01
CA GLU A 14 -13.95 38.01 -33.91
C GLU A 14 -12.79 37.46 -33.06
N GLY A 15 -13.20 36.87 -31.94
CA GLY A 15 -12.33 36.27 -30.96
C GLY A 15 -11.70 34.96 -31.43
N ARG A 16 -10.69 34.55 -30.66
CA ARG A 16 -10.10 33.22 -30.70
C ARG A 16 -9.76 32.80 -29.28
N GLU A 17 -10.80 32.42 -28.53
CA GLU A 17 -10.67 31.45 -27.43
C GLU A 17 -11.13 30.10 -28.00
N GLY A 18 -10.23 29.12 -28.07
CA GLY A 18 -10.57 27.82 -28.66
C GLY A 18 -9.36 26.95 -28.96
N GLY A 19 -8.50 26.74 -27.95
CA GLY A 19 -7.35 25.84 -28.06
C GLY A 19 -7.24 24.79 -26.93
N GLY A 20 -7.85 25.01 -25.76
CA GLY A 20 -7.61 24.17 -24.57
C GLY A 20 -8.40 22.86 -24.48
N GLY A 21 -9.61 22.78 -25.04
CA GLY A 21 -10.55 21.69 -24.72
C GLY A 21 -10.21 20.30 -25.30
N ARG A 22 -9.31 20.19 -26.28
CA ARG A 22 -8.96 18.91 -26.92
C ARG A 22 -7.77 18.20 -26.27
N GLU A 23 -6.88 18.95 -25.63
CA GLU A 23 -5.79 18.40 -24.82
C GLU A 23 -6.28 18.01 -23.43
N GLU A 24 -7.18 18.80 -22.81
CA GLU A 24 -7.83 18.44 -21.54
C GLU A 24 -8.65 17.15 -21.65
N ALA A 25 -9.52 17.02 -22.66
CA ALA A 25 -10.32 15.81 -22.84
C ALA A 25 -9.47 14.54 -23.07
N ARG A 26 -8.29 14.68 -23.68
CA ARG A 26 -7.36 13.57 -23.90
C ARG A 26 -6.61 13.20 -22.60
N GLY A 27 -6.28 14.19 -21.77
CA GLY A 27 -5.74 13.97 -20.43
C GLY A 27 -6.72 13.23 -19.52
N ASP A 28 -7.99 13.64 -19.54
CA ASP A 28 -9.07 13.00 -18.76
C ASP A 28 -9.30 11.53 -19.18
N GLU A 29 -9.24 11.21 -20.47
CA GLU A 29 -9.38 9.84 -20.97
C GLU A 29 -8.18 8.95 -20.59
N GLU A 30 -6.96 9.48 -20.65
CA GLU A 30 -5.76 8.74 -20.20
C GLU A 30 -5.74 8.54 -18.69
N GLU A 31 -6.12 9.55 -17.91
CA GLU A 31 -6.20 9.44 -16.45
C GLU A 31 -7.28 8.43 -16.01
N LYS A 32 -8.44 8.44 -16.66
CA LYS A 32 -9.49 7.44 -16.43
C LYS A 32 -9.02 6.03 -16.76
N LYS A 33 -8.36 5.83 -17.91
CA LYS A 33 -7.85 4.52 -18.33
C LYS A 33 -6.76 3.99 -17.39
N THR A 34 -5.88 4.88 -16.90
CA THR A 34 -4.87 4.49 -15.91
C THR A 34 -5.49 4.16 -14.56
N GLY A 35 -6.52 4.89 -14.12
CA GLY A 35 -7.30 4.58 -12.92
C GLY A 35 -8.00 3.23 -12.99
N GLU A 36 -8.63 2.91 -14.12
CA GLU A 36 -9.24 1.59 -14.38
C GLU A 36 -8.21 0.46 -14.31
N GLY A 37 -7.03 0.65 -14.92
CA GLY A 37 -5.92 -0.31 -14.84
C GLY A 37 -5.42 -0.56 -13.42
N ARG A 38 -5.25 0.50 -12.61
CA ARG A 38 -4.86 0.37 -11.19
C ARG A 38 -5.91 -0.38 -10.37
N SER A 39 -7.19 -0.10 -10.60
CA SER A 39 -8.30 -0.77 -9.93
C SER A 39 -8.33 -2.27 -10.23
N GLU A 40 -8.13 -2.66 -11.49
CA GLU A 40 -8.09 -4.06 -11.88
C GLU A 40 -6.86 -4.78 -11.31
N MET A 41 -5.69 -4.12 -11.28
CA MET A 41 -4.49 -4.66 -10.63
C MET A 41 -4.70 -4.92 -9.13
N LYS A 42 -5.34 -3.98 -8.40
CA LYS A 42 -5.68 -4.19 -6.98
C LYS A 42 -6.51 -5.46 -6.77
N LYS A 43 -7.54 -5.67 -7.61
CA LYS A 43 -8.39 -6.87 -7.52
C LYS A 43 -7.58 -8.15 -7.78
N LEU A 44 -6.68 -8.15 -8.75
CA LEU A 44 -5.83 -9.30 -9.06
C LEU A 44 -4.91 -9.64 -7.89
N LEU A 45 -4.24 -8.63 -7.32
CA LEU A 45 -3.38 -8.81 -6.14
C LEU A 45 -4.17 -9.26 -4.91
N GLY A 46 -5.41 -8.79 -4.74
CA GLY A 46 -6.31 -9.29 -3.70
C GLY A 46 -6.60 -10.79 -3.82
N LYS A 47 -6.89 -11.27 -5.04
CA LYS A 47 -7.06 -12.71 -5.31
C LYS A 47 -5.76 -13.50 -5.10
N GLU A 48 -4.61 -12.90 -5.41
CA GLU A 48 -3.30 -13.52 -5.13
C GLU A 48 -3.09 -13.70 -3.63
N LEU A 49 -3.46 -12.72 -2.80
CA LEU A 49 -3.41 -12.87 -1.34
C LEU A 49 -4.35 -13.99 -0.85
N GLU A 50 -5.53 -14.15 -1.42
CA GLU A 50 -6.44 -15.27 -1.07
C GLU A 50 -5.82 -16.63 -1.42
N LEU A 51 -5.26 -16.75 -2.63
CA LEU A 51 -4.56 -17.95 -3.08
C LEU A 51 -3.40 -18.32 -2.15
N LEU A 52 -2.59 -17.32 -1.78
CA LEU A 52 -1.43 -17.51 -0.90
C LEU A 52 -1.84 -17.88 0.52
N ALA A 53 -2.95 -17.33 1.03
CA ALA A 53 -3.47 -17.71 2.34
C ALA A 53 -3.82 -19.19 2.36
N GLY A 54 -4.57 -19.69 1.36
CA GLY A 54 -4.88 -21.12 1.24
C GLY A 54 -3.65 -22.00 0.98
N GLY A 55 -2.59 -21.45 0.37
CA GLY A 55 -1.30 -22.13 0.25
C GLY A 55 -0.59 -22.30 1.59
N ILE A 56 -0.53 -21.23 2.38
CA ILE A 56 0.10 -21.19 3.71
C ILE A 56 -0.65 -22.08 4.69
N GLU A 57 -1.99 -22.12 4.64
CA GLU A 57 -2.80 -23.04 5.45
C GLU A 57 -2.45 -24.50 5.20
N ARG A 58 -2.11 -24.85 3.95
CA ARG A 58 -1.69 -26.22 3.58
C ARG A 58 -0.24 -26.51 3.95
N ASN A 59 0.65 -25.53 3.82
CA ASN A 59 2.04 -25.67 4.21
C ASN A 59 2.60 -24.36 4.79
N ALA A 60 2.45 -24.19 6.10
CA ALA A 60 2.86 -22.99 6.80
C ALA A 60 4.39 -22.78 6.84
N LYS A 61 5.19 -23.80 6.46
CA LYS A 61 6.66 -23.75 6.44
C LYS A 61 7.22 -23.43 5.05
N ALA A 62 6.37 -23.25 4.05
CA ALA A 62 6.80 -22.88 2.70
C ALA A 62 7.26 -21.42 2.68
N TYR A 63 8.57 -21.21 2.85
CA TYR A 63 9.19 -19.88 2.88
C TYR A 63 8.79 -19.01 1.67
N CYS A 64 8.78 -19.60 0.47
CA CYS A 64 8.43 -18.89 -0.76
C CYS A 64 7.03 -18.27 -0.74
N LEU A 65 6.06 -18.88 -0.05
CA LEU A 65 4.70 -18.35 0.05
C LEU A 65 4.66 -17.08 0.89
N TRP A 66 5.38 -17.06 2.02
CA TRP A 66 5.47 -15.89 2.89
C TRP A 66 6.21 -14.74 2.21
N THR A 67 7.31 -15.04 1.52
CA THR A 67 8.07 -14.03 0.76
C THR A 67 7.23 -13.44 -0.37
N HIS A 68 6.56 -14.29 -1.16
CA HIS A 68 5.69 -13.82 -2.24
C HIS A 68 4.51 -13.02 -1.70
N ARG A 69 3.90 -13.46 -0.59
CA ARG A 69 2.84 -12.71 0.08
C ARG A 69 3.30 -11.32 0.52
N LEU A 70 4.52 -11.18 1.05
CA LEU A 70 5.07 -9.88 1.42
C LEU A 70 5.26 -8.98 0.20
N TRP A 71 5.75 -9.54 -0.91
CA TRP A 71 5.86 -8.83 -2.17
C TRP A 71 4.49 -8.36 -2.69
N THR A 72 3.46 -9.21 -2.63
CA THR A 72 2.10 -8.86 -3.05
C THR A 72 1.55 -7.70 -2.20
N VAL A 73 1.82 -7.69 -0.90
CA VAL A 73 1.46 -6.56 -0.02
C VAL A 73 2.19 -5.29 -0.44
N ASP A 74 3.49 -5.36 -0.74
CA ASP A 74 4.26 -4.19 -1.20
C ASP A 74 3.70 -3.63 -2.52
N GLN A 75 3.22 -4.48 -3.42
CA GLN A 75 2.53 -4.02 -4.65
C GLN A 75 1.21 -3.31 -4.34
N LEU A 76 0.42 -3.82 -3.39
CA LEU A 76 -0.83 -3.18 -2.98
C LEU A 76 -0.59 -1.82 -2.31
N LEU A 77 0.46 -1.70 -1.49
CA LEU A 77 0.88 -0.44 -0.91
C LEU A 77 1.32 0.58 -1.97
N ALA A 78 2.05 0.14 -2.99
CA ALA A 78 2.42 1.00 -4.13
C ALA A 78 1.21 1.49 -4.93
N LEU A 79 0.07 0.80 -4.81
CA LEU A 79 -1.22 1.23 -5.37
C LEU A 79 -2.08 1.99 -4.36
N GLU A 80 -1.54 2.40 -3.21
CA GLU A 80 -2.26 3.14 -2.16
C GLU A 80 -3.43 2.33 -1.55
N ASP A 81 -3.31 1.00 -1.46
CA ASP A 81 -4.23 0.16 -0.68
C ASP A 81 -3.66 -0.09 0.72
N GLU A 82 -3.76 0.92 1.61
CA GLU A 82 -3.25 0.80 2.98
C GLU A 82 -4.07 -0.16 3.86
N GLU A 83 -5.32 -0.41 3.50
CA GLU A 83 -6.22 -1.33 4.22
C GLU A 83 -5.68 -2.77 4.22
N VAL A 84 -4.79 -3.10 3.27
CA VAL A 84 -4.08 -4.38 3.23
C VAL A 84 -3.37 -4.67 4.55
N LEU A 85 -2.75 -3.68 5.19
CA LEU A 85 -1.93 -3.89 6.40
C LEU A 85 -2.78 -4.34 7.59
N SER A 86 -3.97 -3.75 7.76
CA SER A 86 -4.92 -4.14 8.80
C SER A 86 -5.40 -5.59 8.60
N LYS A 87 -5.66 -5.98 7.35
CA LYS A 87 -6.05 -7.36 6.98
C LYS A 87 -4.91 -8.34 7.27
N GLU A 88 -3.69 -8.00 6.91
CA GLU A 88 -2.52 -8.87 7.15
C GLU A 88 -2.18 -9.02 8.63
N LEU A 89 -2.34 -7.98 9.45
CA LEU A 89 -2.21 -8.09 10.91
C LEU A 89 -3.25 -9.05 11.51
N SER A 90 -4.49 -9.02 10.97
CA SER A 90 -5.57 -9.92 11.39
C SER A 90 -5.32 -11.36 10.96
N LEU A 91 -4.77 -11.56 9.76
CA LEU A 91 -4.34 -12.88 9.26
C LEU A 91 -3.17 -13.44 10.08
N CYS A 92 -2.22 -12.60 10.49
CA CYS A 92 -1.17 -13.04 11.41
C CYS A 92 -1.76 -13.54 12.73
N ASP A 93 -2.78 -12.86 13.27
CA ASP A 93 -3.43 -13.30 14.49
C ASP A 93 -4.14 -14.65 14.33
N SER A 94 -4.83 -14.87 13.21
CA SER A 94 -5.50 -16.15 12.93
C SER A 94 -4.51 -17.30 12.78
N PHE A 95 -3.41 -17.11 12.04
CA PHE A 95 -2.37 -18.12 11.88
C PHE A 95 -1.61 -18.41 13.18
N LEU A 96 -1.34 -17.39 14.00
CA LEU A 96 -0.71 -17.57 15.31
C LEU A 96 -1.65 -18.15 16.36
N ARG A 97 -2.97 -18.08 16.16
CA ARG A 97 -3.92 -18.85 16.97
C ARG A 97 -3.90 -20.34 16.60
N ALA A 98 -3.68 -20.67 15.32
CA ALA A 98 -3.61 -22.05 14.85
C ALA A 98 -2.27 -22.71 15.22
N ASP A 99 -1.16 -21.99 15.04
CA ASP A 99 0.18 -22.40 15.46
C ASP A 99 0.94 -21.21 16.03
N GLU A 100 0.95 -21.10 17.36
CA GLU A 100 1.59 -20.01 18.07
C GLU A 100 3.12 -20.02 17.97
N ARG A 101 3.71 -21.13 17.51
CA ARG A 101 5.16 -21.32 17.34
C ARG A 101 5.59 -21.13 15.89
N ASN A 102 4.67 -20.79 14.98
CA ASN A 102 4.98 -20.55 13.58
C ASN A 102 5.91 -19.33 13.40
N PHE A 103 7.21 -19.60 13.28
CA PHE A 103 8.21 -18.55 13.17
C PHE A 103 8.07 -17.71 11.90
N HIS A 104 7.62 -18.31 10.78
CA HIS A 104 7.41 -17.57 9.53
C HIS A 104 6.31 -16.52 9.70
N CYS A 105 5.23 -16.87 10.42
CA CYS A 105 4.16 -15.92 10.70
C CYS A 105 4.62 -14.79 11.64
N TRP A 106 5.48 -15.09 12.62
CA TRP A 106 6.08 -14.06 13.49
C TRP A 106 7.00 -13.12 12.71
N ASP A 107 7.87 -13.64 11.85
CA ASP A 107 8.73 -12.85 10.97
C ASP A 107 7.91 -11.99 10.00
N TYR A 108 6.87 -12.57 9.42
CA TYR A 108 5.94 -11.86 8.54
C TYR A 108 5.22 -10.74 9.29
N ARG A 109 4.71 -11.00 10.50
CA ARG A 109 4.08 -9.98 11.35
C ARG A 109 5.03 -8.83 11.65
N LEU A 110 6.30 -9.09 11.97
CA LEU A 110 7.29 -8.04 12.20
C LEU A 110 7.45 -7.14 10.97
N ALA A 111 7.46 -7.72 9.77
CA ALA A 111 7.56 -6.98 8.52
C ALA A 111 6.31 -6.11 8.25
N ILE A 112 5.12 -6.62 8.54
CA ILE A 112 3.85 -5.89 8.40
C ILE A 112 3.73 -4.78 9.46
N ALA A 113 4.05 -5.06 10.72
CA ALA A 113 4.01 -4.09 11.81
C ALA A 113 4.90 -2.88 11.53
N ARG A 114 6.09 -3.10 10.93
CA ARG A 114 6.99 -2.03 10.48
C ARG A 114 6.41 -1.19 9.35
N ARG A 115 5.80 -1.82 8.34
CA ARG A 115 5.13 -1.11 7.23
C ARG A 115 3.96 -0.26 7.72
N ARG A 116 3.18 -0.81 8.67
CA ARG A 116 2.07 -0.11 9.32
C ARG A 116 2.53 0.94 10.33
N GLN A 117 3.83 0.96 10.67
CA GLN A 117 4.40 1.86 11.66
C GLN A 117 3.67 1.75 13.01
N LEU A 118 3.36 0.52 13.43
CA LEU A 118 2.72 0.28 14.72
C LEU A 118 3.55 0.86 15.86
N THR A 119 2.88 1.43 16.86
CA THR A 119 3.56 1.91 18.05
C THR A 119 4.06 0.74 18.90
N VAL A 120 4.98 1.05 19.81
CA VAL A 120 5.45 0.07 20.80
C VAL A 120 4.27 -0.46 21.62
N GLU A 121 3.35 0.41 22.03
CA GLU A 121 2.19 0.07 22.84
C GLU A 121 1.25 -0.91 22.13
N GLU A 122 0.98 -0.68 20.83
CA GLU A 122 0.12 -1.54 20.03
C GLU A 122 0.69 -2.95 19.90
N GLU A 123 1.98 -3.07 19.57
CA GLU A 123 2.60 -4.38 19.37
C GLU A 123 2.89 -5.09 20.70
N LEU A 124 3.19 -4.34 21.77
CA LEU A 124 3.29 -4.91 23.11
C LEU A 124 1.94 -5.41 23.63
N LYS A 125 0.83 -4.73 23.30
CA LYS A 125 -0.52 -5.22 23.63
C LYS A 125 -0.78 -6.55 22.95
N PHE A 126 -0.49 -6.67 21.64
CA PHE A 126 -0.64 -7.93 20.92
C PHE A 126 0.21 -9.06 21.51
N THR A 127 1.51 -8.83 21.72
CA THR A 127 2.38 -9.87 22.25
C THR A 127 2.05 -10.24 23.70
N THR A 128 1.52 -9.30 24.49
CA THR A 128 1.03 -9.58 25.86
C THR A 128 -0.15 -10.53 25.84
N THR A 129 -1.09 -10.42 24.88
CA THR A 129 -2.19 -11.41 24.79
C THR A 129 -1.65 -12.80 24.44
N LYS A 130 -0.65 -12.91 23.57
CA LYS A 130 -0.01 -14.20 23.22
C LYS A 130 0.75 -14.81 24.39
N VAL A 131 1.52 -14.01 25.13
CA VAL A 131 2.22 -14.45 26.35
C VAL A 131 1.23 -14.86 27.45
N ASN A 132 0.12 -14.14 27.61
CA ASN A 132 -0.89 -14.52 28.62
C ASN A 132 -1.62 -15.81 28.26
N ALA A 133 -1.77 -16.11 26.97
CA ALA A 133 -2.33 -17.38 26.51
C ALA A 133 -1.36 -18.56 26.72
N ASN A 134 -0.06 -18.33 26.49
CA ASN A 134 1.00 -19.29 26.81
C ASN A 134 2.27 -18.56 27.25
N PHE A 135 2.54 -18.59 28.57
CA PHE A 135 3.68 -17.90 29.15
C PHE A 135 5.03 -18.40 28.61
N SER A 136 5.09 -19.66 28.21
CA SER A 136 6.29 -20.31 27.65
C SER A 136 6.41 -20.13 26.13
N ASN A 137 5.58 -19.31 25.49
CA ASN A 137 5.71 -19.00 24.07
C ASN A 137 6.98 -18.17 23.80
N TYR A 138 8.08 -18.87 23.51
CA TYR A 138 9.36 -18.25 23.20
C TYR A 138 9.28 -17.32 21.98
N SER A 139 8.50 -17.67 20.95
CA SER A 139 8.38 -16.87 19.74
C SER A 139 7.79 -15.49 20.02
N ALA A 140 6.80 -15.40 20.92
CA ALA A 140 6.23 -14.12 21.35
C ALA A 140 7.25 -13.26 22.11
N TRP A 141 8.03 -13.85 23.03
CA TRP A 141 9.09 -13.15 23.75
C TRP A 141 10.21 -12.66 22.81
N HIS A 142 10.63 -13.54 21.90
CA HIS A 142 11.65 -13.22 20.90
C HIS A 142 11.20 -12.08 19.97
N HIS A 143 9.93 -12.12 19.52
CA HIS A 143 9.34 -11.06 18.72
C HIS A 143 9.33 -9.70 19.46
N ARG A 144 8.95 -9.69 20.75
CA ARG A 144 9.02 -8.46 21.58
C ARG A 144 10.42 -7.87 21.60
N SER A 145 11.44 -8.69 21.87
CA SER A 145 12.83 -8.25 21.86
C SER A 145 13.21 -7.63 20.52
N ARG A 146 12.92 -8.30 19.41
CA ARG A 146 13.26 -7.80 18.06
C ARG A 146 12.53 -6.52 17.69
N PHE A 147 11.25 -6.42 18.03
CA PHE A 147 10.46 -5.22 17.76
C PHE A 147 11.01 -4.02 18.53
N LEU A 148 11.22 -4.17 19.85
CA LEU A 148 11.76 -3.12 20.71
C LEU A 148 13.16 -2.67 20.27
N SER A 149 14.06 -3.62 19.96
CA SER A 149 15.40 -3.29 19.48
C SER A 149 15.37 -2.51 18.16
N ALA A 150 14.42 -2.79 17.29
CA ALA A 150 14.26 -2.06 16.03
C ALA A 150 13.77 -0.63 16.24
N MET A 151 12.87 -0.41 17.20
CA MET A 151 12.35 0.93 17.53
C MET A 151 13.36 1.78 18.30
N ALA A 152 14.26 1.15 19.07
CA ALA A 152 15.30 1.84 19.82
C ALA A 152 16.57 2.17 19.00
N ALA A 153 16.70 1.61 17.80
CA ALA A 153 17.85 1.91 16.95
C ALA A 153 17.80 3.38 16.48
N PRO A 154 18.90 4.14 16.60
CA PRO A 154 18.94 5.49 16.05
C PRO A 154 18.68 5.41 14.54
N GLN A 155 17.68 6.16 14.08
CA GLN A 155 17.45 6.36 12.65
C GLN A 155 18.78 6.88 12.08
N LYS A 156 19.44 6.11 11.21
CA LYS A 156 20.59 6.63 10.47
C LYS A 156 20.07 7.81 9.66
N GLY A 157 20.35 9.03 10.14
CA GLY A 157 20.13 10.24 9.36
C GLY A 157 20.80 10.05 8.01
N GLY A 158 20.06 10.31 6.93
CA GLY A 158 20.61 10.37 5.59
C GLY A 158 21.75 11.38 5.59
N GLY A 159 22.98 10.89 5.64
CA GLY A 159 24.16 11.70 5.41
C GLY A 159 24.16 12.07 3.95
N GLY A 160 23.84 13.34 3.68
CA GLY A 160 24.04 13.95 2.38
C GLY A 160 25.49 13.79 1.95
N GLU A 161 25.64 13.50 0.66
CA GLU A 161 26.87 13.67 -0.08
C GLU A 161 27.30 15.14 -0.01
N GLU A 162 28.52 15.39 0.45
CA GLU A 162 29.37 16.53 0.03
C GLU A 162 30.80 16.03 -0.19
#